data_AF-A0A175Y615-F1
#
_entry.id   AF-A0A175Y615-F1
#
_cell.length_a   1.000
_cell.length_b   1.000
_cell.length_c   1.000
_cell.angle_alpha   90.00
_cell.angle_beta   90.00
_cell.angle_gamma   90.00
#
_symmetry.space_group_name_H-M   'P 1'
#
loop_
_entity.id
_entity.type
_entity.pdbx_description
1 polymer ?
#
loop_
_entity_poly.entity_id
_entity_poly.type
_entity_poly.pdbx_seq_one_letter_code
_entity_poly.pdbx_strand_id
1 'polypeptide(L)'
;MTEAERQILALLAAGHTAKTAAAALGLSVHGVNERLREARRKTGAGSSRDLARALVAQENCDAKIGVAPAVAVRPEAVPALPQRAAGTTRKGVRPMVLGLGMAAAVLLGGIGWQQERGQAPDPLLGSLVVDKPHDAAALHARVRREARDAGWAAPAETRLMNRFGRVDGINSLRVLCATDLCEVAGRIAPGGTANAALLEVQQVALFGVRTLGFSSESSFSVGGDDTGQGAAFVAYLYRRAADVPYVVTTTPAMHATIPPGPFTLGVTFDRPMQPGDLSFATSDRGAYPECDGTPRRSADGRSFTMQCTAVAGQAYAVGFNSAHYRNFKSLDGVPAEPSLLTFDAKR
;
A
#
# COMPACT_ATOMS: atom_id res chain seq x y z
N MET A 1 -1.20 11.89 -25.34
CA MET A 1 0.28 11.74 -25.45
C MET A 1 0.64 11.62 -26.92
N THR A 2 1.72 12.25 -27.36
CA THR A 2 2.16 12.23 -28.77
C THR A 2 3.03 11.00 -29.07
N GLU A 3 3.15 10.63 -30.35
CA GLU A 3 3.98 9.49 -30.78
C GLU A 3 5.47 9.68 -30.44
N ALA A 4 5.98 10.90 -30.59
CA ALA A 4 7.36 11.24 -30.22
C ALA A 4 7.61 11.14 -28.71
N GLU A 5 6.63 11.50 -27.87
CA GLU A 5 6.71 11.30 -26.41
C GLU A 5 6.71 9.80 -26.06
N ARG A 6 5.89 9.00 -26.74
CA ARG A 6 5.80 7.54 -26.56
C ARG A 6 7.12 6.83 -26.88
N GLN A 7 7.74 7.15 -28.02
CA GLN A 7 9.02 6.57 -28.43
C GLN A 7 10.16 6.87 -27.44
N ILE A 8 10.23 8.10 -26.93
CA ILE A 8 11.22 8.47 -25.90
C ILE A 8 10.99 7.67 -24.62
N LEU A 9 9.73 7.53 -24.19
CA LEU A 9 9.37 6.74 -23.00
C LEU A 9 9.67 5.25 -23.18
N ALA A 10 9.46 4.68 -24.36
CA ALA A 10 9.82 3.28 -24.67
C ALA A 10 11.34 3.04 -24.53
N LEU A 11 12.18 3.96 -25.02
CA LEU A 11 13.63 3.88 -24.82
C LEU A 11 14.02 3.97 -23.34
N LEU A 12 13.34 4.83 -22.56
CA LEU A 12 13.56 4.90 -21.12
C LEU A 12 13.17 3.61 -20.40
N ALA A 13 12.09 2.95 -20.83
CA ALA A 13 11.67 1.66 -20.29
C ALA A 13 12.68 0.55 -20.61
N ALA A 14 13.31 0.61 -21.79
CA ALA A 14 14.40 -0.27 -22.21
C ALA A 14 15.76 0.05 -21.52
N GLY A 15 15.80 0.99 -20.58
CA GLY A 15 16.99 1.32 -19.79
C GLY A 15 17.87 2.44 -20.36
N HIS A 16 17.47 3.10 -21.45
CA HIS A 16 18.21 4.24 -21.97
C HIS A 16 18.11 5.46 -21.05
N THR A 17 19.19 6.26 -21.03
CA THR A 17 19.20 7.59 -20.41
C THR A 17 18.69 8.62 -21.41
N ALA A 18 18.34 9.83 -20.95
CA ALA A 18 17.98 10.92 -21.85
C ALA A 18 19.09 11.21 -22.90
N LYS A 19 20.37 11.04 -22.51
CA LYS A 19 21.52 11.20 -23.41
C LYS A 19 21.55 10.13 -24.50
N THR A 20 21.37 8.86 -24.13
CA THR A 20 21.42 7.75 -25.11
C THR A 20 20.15 7.67 -25.95
N ALA A 21 19.00 8.09 -25.43
CA ALA A 21 17.75 8.23 -26.19
C ALA A 21 17.83 9.38 -27.21
N ALA A 22 18.46 10.50 -26.85
CA ALA A 22 18.70 11.61 -27.77
C ALA A 22 19.58 11.18 -28.97
N ALA A 23 20.65 10.42 -28.71
CA ALA A 23 21.50 9.86 -29.76
C ALA A 23 20.74 8.87 -30.66
N ALA A 24 19.91 8.00 -30.09
CA ALA A 24 19.12 7.02 -30.85
C ALA A 24 18.04 7.64 -31.74
N LEU A 25 17.48 8.79 -31.34
CA LEU A 25 16.38 9.46 -32.05
C LEU A 25 16.84 10.66 -32.91
N GLY A 26 18.15 10.96 -32.96
CA GLY A 26 18.66 12.13 -33.68
C GLY A 26 18.16 13.47 -33.11
N LEU A 27 17.91 13.53 -31.79
CA LEU A 27 17.39 14.70 -31.09
C LEU A 27 18.45 15.32 -30.18
N SER A 28 18.24 16.58 -29.77
CA SER A 28 19.04 17.16 -28.68
C SER A 28 18.58 16.62 -27.32
N VAL A 29 19.52 16.47 -26.38
CA VAL A 29 19.22 16.05 -25.00
C VAL A 29 18.21 16.99 -24.35
N HIS A 30 18.31 18.28 -24.63
CA HIS A 30 17.36 19.28 -24.16
C HIS A 30 15.95 19.03 -24.72
N GLY A 31 15.81 18.74 -26.02
CA GLY A 31 14.52 18.43 -26.64
C GLY A 31 13.88 17.15 -26.10
N VAL A 32 14.68 16.14 -25.76
CA VAL A 32 14.21 14.92 -25.08
C VAL A 32 13.69 15.24 -23.68
N ASN A 33 14.42 16.04 -22.89
CA ASN A 33 14.01 16.41 -21.53
C ASN A 33 12.73 17.26 -21.49
N GLU A 34 12.57 18.20 -22.42
CA GLU A 34 11.34 19.01 -22.51
C GLU A 34 10.13 18.13 -22.87
N ARG A 35 10.28 17.18 -23.80
CA ARG A 35 9.21 16.23 -24.13
C ARG A 35 8.86 15.30 -22.97
N LEU A 36 9.85 14.84 -22.20
CA LEU A 36 9.62 14.07 -20.98
C LEU A 36 8.91 14.88 -19.88
N ARG A 37 9.21 16.17 -19.76
CA ARG A 37 8.53 17.09 -18.85
C ARG A 37 7.08 17.31 -19.27
N GLU A 38 6.85 17.49 -20.57
CA GLU A 38 5.51 17.67 -21.12
C GLU A 38 4.66 16.40 -21.00
N ALA A 39 5.26 15.22 -21.25
CA ALA A 39 4.61 13.94 -21.02
C ALA A 39 4.17 13.77 -19.56
N ARG A 40 5.02 14.12 -18.59
CA ARG A 40 4.65 14.13 -17.16
C ARG A 40 3.54 15.13 -16.85
N ARG A 41 3.59 16.34 -17.42
CA ARG A 41 2.55 17.36 -17.22
C ARG A 41 1.17 16.87 -17.70
N LYS A 42 1.13 16.21 -18.85
CA LYS A 42 -0.09 15.67 -19.46
C LYS A 42 -0.66 14.47 -18.71
N THR A 43 0.19 13.65 -18.08
CA THR A 43 -0.23 12.39 -17.44
C THR A 43 -0.28 12.47 -15.91
N GLY A 44 0.24 13.54 -15.30
CA GLY A 44 0.33 13.70 -13.85
C GLY A 44 1.41 12.83 -13.20
N ALA A 45 2.27 12.15 -13.98
CA ALA A 45 3.28 11.24 -13.45
C ALA A 45 4.44 11.99 -12.76
N GLY A 46 4.81 11.54 -11.55
CA GLY A 46 5.90 12.13 -10.77
C GLY A 46 7.31 11.90 -11.37
N SER A 47 7.49 10.83 -12.16
CA SER A 47 8.76 10.44 -12.75
C SER A 47 8.59 9.94 -14.18
N SER A 48 9.50 10.34 -15.08
CA SER A 48 9.50 9.88 -16.47
C SER A 48 9.81 8.39 -16.58
N ARG A 49 10.52 7.81 -15.60
CA ARG A 49 10.80 6.36 -15.55
C ARG A 49 9.58 5.57 -15.13
N ASP A 50 8.79 6.10 -14.19
CA ASP A 50 7.56 5.45 -13.75
C ASP A 50 6.52 5.51 -14.87
N LEU A 51 6.44 6.66 -15.57
CA LEU A 51 5.62 6.83 -16.76
C LEU A 51 6.01 5.87 -17.89
N ALA A 52 7.32 5.69 -18.12
CA ALA A 52 7.83 4.74 -19.11
C ALA A 52 7.43 3.29 -18.79
N ARG A 53 7.51 2.87 -17.51
CA ARG A 53 7.06 1.54 -17.09
C ARG A 53 5.55 1.34 -17.24
N ALA A 54 4.76 2.37 -16.89
CA ALA A 54 3.30 2.32 -17.04
C ALA A 54 2.88 2.21 -18.51
N LEU A 55 3.58 2.91 -19.41
CA LEU A 55 3.33 2.84 -20.85
C LEU A 55 3.59 1.44 -21.42
N VAL A 56 4.73 0.82 -21.08
CA VAL A 56 5.03 -0.56 -21.50
C VAL A 56 4.03 -1.56 -20.92
N ALA A 57 3.56 -1.33 -19.68
CA ALA A 57 2.49 -2.14 -19.12
C ALA A 57 1.18 -2.02 -19.92
N GLN A 58 0.84 -0.82 -20.40
CA GLN A 58 -0.33 -0.59 -21.25
C GLN A 58 -0.19 -1.25 -22.64
N GLU A 59 0.94 -1.09 -23.33
CA GLU A 59 1.16 -1.71 -24.65
C GLU A 59 1.11 -3.25 -24.58
N ASN A 60 1.63 -3.83 -23.50
CA ASN A 60 1.53 -5.28 -23.24
C ASN A 60 0.10 -5.74 -22.92
N CYS A 61 -0.73 -4.86 -22.34
CA CYS A 61 -2.16 -5.14 -22.13
C CYS A 61 -2.91 -5.13 -23.46
N ASP A 62 -2.70 -4.13 -24.31
CA ASP A 62 -3.40 -3.98 -25.59
C ASP A 62 -3.08 -5.16 -26.53
N ALA A 63 -1.84 -5.65 -26.54
CA ALA A 63 -1.44 -6.83 -27.33
C ALA A 63 -2.04 -8.16 -26.82
N LYS A 64 -2.48 -8.24 -25.56
CA LYS A 64 -3.06 -9.45 -24.95
C LYS A 64 -4.59 -9.48 -24.95
N ILE A 65 -5.24 -8.46 -25.52
CA ILE A 65 -6.70 -8.39 -25.70
C ILE A 65 -7.04 -8.98 -27.08
N GLY A 66 -7.10 -10.30 -27.17
CA GLY A 66 -7.74 -11.00 -28.30
C GLY A 66 -9.27 -10.95 -28.15
N VAL A 67 -9.88 -9.80 -28.45
CA VAL A 67 -11.34 -9.63 -28.42
C VAL A 67 -11.95 -10.11 -29.73
N ALA A 68 -12.76 -11.18 -29.66
CA ALA A 68 -13.73 -11.51 -30.69
C ALA A 68 -14.75 -10.34 -30.84
N PRO A 69 -15.20 -9.98 -32.05
CA PRO A 69 -15.99 -8.77 -32.25
C PRO A 69 -17.33 -8.87 -31.54
N ALA A 70 -17.65 -7.83 -30.77
CA ALA A 70 -18.88 -7.70 -30.01
C ALA A 70 -20.11 -7.72 -30.91
N VAL A 71 -21.06 -8.62 -30.63
CA VAL A 71 -22.42 -8.52 -31.16
C VAL A 71 -23.10 -7.34 -30.47
N ALA A 72 -23.54 -6.37 -31.28
CA ALA A 72 -24.24 -5.19 -30.81
C ALA A 72 -25.62 -5.55 -30.24
N VAL A 73 -25.81 -5.38 -28.93
CA VAL A 73 -27.13 -5.34 -28.30
C VAL A 73 -27.52 -3.88 -28.11
N ARG A 74 -28.67 -3.51 -28.70
CA ARG A 74 -29.24 -2.15 -28.64
C ARG A 74 -29.74 -1.86 -27.21
N PRO A 75 -29.54 -0.66 -26.65
CA PRO A 75 -30.07 -0.33 -25.34
C PRO A 75 -31.57 -0.01 -25.43
N GLU A 76 -32.37 -0.70 -24.62
CA GLU A 76 -33.77 -0.38 -24.37
C GLU A 76 -33.88 0.65 -23.23
N ALA A 77 -34.86 1.55 -23.35
CA ALA A 77 -34.94 2.80 -22.60
C ALA A 77 -35.34 2.62 -21.12
N VAL A 78 -34.66 3.34 -20.24
CA VAL A 78 -35.04 3.50 -18.81
C VAL A 78 -35.74 4.86 -18.63
N PRO A 79 -36.88 4.95 -17.92
CA PRO A 79 -37.57 6.24 -17.71
C PRO A 79 -36.80 7.14 -16.73
N ALA A 80 -36.74 8.42 -17.04
CA ALA A 80 -36.04 9.44 -16.26
C ALA A 80 -36.81 9.86 -14.98
N LEU A 81 -36.09 10.00 -13.87
CA LEU A 81 -36.55 10.69 -12.66
C LEU A 81 -36.16 12.17 -12.70
N PRO A 82 -36.97 13.08 -12.11
CA PRO A 82 -36.87 14.52 -12.34
C PRO A 82 -35.71 15.20 -11.59
N GLN A 83 -34.94 15.99 -12.33
CA GLN A 83 -33.91 16.88 -11.82
C GLN A 83 -34.55 18.11 -11.16
N ARG A 84 -34.18 18.41 -9.91
CA ARG A 84 -34.51 19.70 -9.27
C ARG A 84 -33.47 20.75 -9.67
N ALA A 85 -33.98 21.85 -10.19
CA ALA A 85 -33.26 22.98 -10.76
C ALA A 85 -32.45 23.79 -9.74
N ALA A 86 -31.28 24.24 -10.19
CA ALA A 86 -30.53 25.34 -9.62
C ALA A 86 -31.28 26.67 -9.83
N GLY A 87 -31.37 27.48 -8.77
CA GLY A 87 -31.94 28.83 -8.79
C GLY A 87 -30.93 29.84 -8.26
N THR A 88 -30.70 30.88 -9.05
CA THR A 88 -29.66 31.90 -8.93
C THR A 88 -30.07 33.11 -8.09
N THR A 89 -29.05 33.71 -7.45
CA THR A 89 -28.80 35.13 -7.12
C THR A 89 -29.96 36.12 -6.85
N ARG A 90 -29.82 36.86 -5.74
CA ARG A 90 -30.19 38.30 -5.71
C ARG A 90 -29.36 39.11 -4.71
N LYS A 91 -28.97 40.30 -5.20
CA LYS A 91 -28.15 41.34 -4.57
C LYS A 91 -28.95 42.12 -3.52
N GLY A 92 -28.27 42.61 -2.48
CA GLY A 92 -28.77 43.64 -1.57
C GLY A 92 -27.61 44.34 -0.87
N VAL A 93 -27.45 45.64 -1.11
CA VAL A 93 -26.34 46.50 -0.67
C VAL A 93 -26.88 47.52 0.36
N ARG A 94 -26.30 47.50 1.58
CA ARG A 94 -25.95 48.62 2.51
C ARG A 94 -27.09 49.53 3.07
N PRO A 95 -26.98 50.11 4.30
CA PRO A 95 -25.81 50.89 4.73
C PRO A 95 -25.37 50.85 6.21
N MET A 96 -24.21 51.50 6.36
CA MET A 96 -23.35 51.83 7.49
C MET A 96 -23.98 52.87 8.42
N VAL A 97 -23.85 52.66 9.74
CA VAL A 97 -23.93 53.74 10.74
C VAL A 97 -22.69 53.65 11.63
N LEU A 98 -21.92 54.73 11.61
CA LEU A 98 -20.77 55.00 12.45
C LEU A 98 -21.25 55.86 13.63
N GLY A 99 -20.92 55.46 14.86
CA GLY A 99 -21.09 56.26 16.07
C GLY A 99 -19.86 56.07 16.95
N LEU A 100 -18.98 57.07 16.94
CA LEU A 100 -17.72 57.17 17.67
C LEU A 100 -17.96 57.79 19.06
N GLY A 101 -17.26 57.32 20.10
CA GLY A 101 -17.27 57.99 21.42
C GLY A 101 -16.39 57.34 22.50
N MET A 102 -15.07 57.55 22.41
CA MET A 102 -14.05 57.74 23.48
C MET A 102 -14.06 56.81 24.71
N ALA A 103 -13.05 55.98 25.02
CA ALA A 103 -11.61 56.17 25.25
C ALA A 103 -11.22 55.85 26.71
N ALA A 104 -10.03 55.24 26.84
CA ALA A 104 -9.17 55.08 28.02
C ALA A 104 -9.48 53.97 29.05
N ALA A 105 -8.74 52.84 28.96
CA ALA A 105 -7.69 52.52 29.93
C ALA A 105 -6.97 51.22 29.53
N VAL A 106 -5.64 51.30 29.54
CA VAL A 106 -4.67 50.24 29.30
C VAL A 106 -4.82 49.14 30.35
N LEU A 107 -5.09 47.90 29.93
CA LEU A 107 -4.69 46.67 30.62
C LEU A 107 -4.30 45.61 29.58
N LEU A 108 -3.05 45.69 29.14
CA LEU A 108 -2.33 44.56 28.55
C LEU A 108 -2.13 43.53 29.66
N GLY A 109 -2.85 42.41 29.60
CA GLY A 109 -2.74 41.35 30.59
C GLY A 109 -3.39 40.06 30.11
N GLY A 110 -2.65 39.27 29.32
CA GLY A 110 -2.82 37.83 29.24
C GLY A 110 -4.09 37.30 28.57
N ILE A 111 -4.27 37.56 27.27
CA ILE A 111 -4.80 36.48 26.43
C ILE A 111 -3.67 35.47 26.34
N GLY A 112 -3.62 34.58 27.33
CA GLY A 112 -2.75 33.43 27.30
C GLY A 112 -3.08 32.68 26.02
N TRP A 113 -2.20 32.80 25.03
CA TRP A 113 -1.98 31.74 24.09
C TRP A 113 -1.85 30.49 24.96
N GLN A 114 -2.89 29.67 25.00
CA GLN A 114 -2.74 28.28 25.42
C GLN A 114 -1.84 27.67 24.35
N GLN A 115 -0.55 27.91 24.55
CA GLN A 115 0.54 27.11 24.07
C GLN A 115 0.08 25.69 24.35
N GLU A 116 -0.23 24.95 23.27
CA GLU A 116 -0.30 23.51 23.33
C GLU A 116 0.91 23.11 24.17
N ARG A 117 0.65 22.56 25.37
CA ARG A 117 1.74 22.05 26.20
C ARG A 117 2.46 21.08 25.30
N GLY A 118 3.63 21.48 24.81
CA GLY A 118 4.43 20.67 23.91
C GLY A 118 4.59 19.33 24.57
N GLN A 119 3.93 18.32 24.01
CA GLN A 119 4.15 16.94 24.39
C GLN A 119 5.67 16.76 24.32
N ALA A 120 6.31 16.39 25.42
CA ALA A 120 7.75 16.10 25.41
C ALA A 120 8.02 15.13 24.24
N PRO A 121 9.05 15.38 23.40
CA PRO A 121 9.31 14.53 22.24
C PRO A 121 9.44 13.08 22.70
N ASP A 122 8.67 12.18 22.06
CA ASP A 122 8.61 10.78 22.48
C ASP A 122 10.03 10.20 22.43
N PRO A 123 10.56 9.69 23.56
CA PRO A 123 11.94 9.24 23.64
C PRO A 123 12.25 8.07 22.71
N LEU A 124 11.23 7.35 22.22
CA LEU A 124 11.40 6.28 21.22
C LEU A 124 11.33 6.78 19.78
N LEU A 125 10.69 7.91 19.53
CA LEU A 125 10.53 8.44 18.17
C LEU A 125 11.49 9.59 17.85
N GLY A 126 12.05 10.23 18.87
CA GLY A 126 13.00 11.34 18.71
C GLY A 126 14.29 10.97 17.95
N SER A 127 14.64 9.68 17.87
CA SER A 127 15.82 9.16 17.16
C SER A 127 15.51 8.55 15.79
N LEU A 128 14.28 8.68 15.27
CA LEU A 128 13.90 8.07 14.00
C LEU A 128 14.39 8.92 12.80
N VAL A 129 15.35 8.41 12.04
CA VAL A 129 15.67 8.90 10.69
C VAL A 129 14.70 8.24 9.70
N VAL A 130 13.55 8.88 9.46
CA VAL A 130 12.47 8.35 8.63
C VAL A 130 12.62 8.86 7.19
N ASP A 131 12.51 8.00 6.17
CA ASP A 131 12.45 8.41 4.75
C ASP A 131 11.20 9.26 4.42
N LYS A 132 10.17 9.21 5.28
CA LYS A 132 8.93 10.01 5.27
C LYS A 132 8.48 10.42 6.70
N PRO A 133 9.15 11.38 7.35
CA PRO A 133 8.91 11.75 8.76
C PRO A 133 7.49 12.22 9.05
N HIS A 134 6.84 12.86 8.07
CA HIS A 134 5.49 13.40 8.20
C HIS A 134 4.44 12.30 8.41
N ASP A 135 4.65 11.10 7.84
CA ASP A 135 3.71 9.99 7.98
C ASP A 135 3.79 9.38 9.38
N ALA A 136 5.00 9.17 9.91
CA ALA A 136 5.20 8.61 11.25
C ALA A 136 4.71 9.55 12.36
N ALA A 137 5.00 10.86 12.28
CA ALA A 137 4.52 11.84 13.26
C ALA A 137 2.99 12.04 13.20
N ALA A 138 2.40 12.04 11.99
CA ALA A 138 0.95 12.13 11.84
C ALA A 138 0.23 10.90 12.41
N LEU A 139 0.75 9.70 12.13
CA LEU A 139 0.22 8.44 12.66
C LEU A 139 0.40 8.36 14.18
N HIS A 140 1.56 8.78 14.71
CA HIS A 140 1.79 8.91 16.15
C HIS A 140 0.69 9.73 16.80
N ALA A 141 0.47 10.95 16.29
CA ALA A 141 -0.50 11.88 16.83
C ALA A 141 -1.94 11.37 16.66
N ARG A 142 -2.24 10.66 15.57
CA ARG A 142 -3.55 10.01 15.37
C ARG A 142 -3.85 9.00 16.48
N VAL A 143 -2.93 8.06 16.75
CA VAL A 143 -3.14 7.00 17.76
C VAL A 143 -3.46 7.59 19.15
N ARG A 144 -2.91 8.76 19.50
CA ARG A 144 -3.18 9.40 20.81
C ARG A 144 -4.47 10.19 20.86
N ARG A 145 -4.93 10.72 19.71
CA ARG A 145 -6.17 11.53 19.64
C ARG A 145 -7.41 10.66 19.45
N GLU A 146 -7.26 9.54 18.78
CA GLU A 146 -8.37 8.65 18.44
C GLU A 146 -8.93 7.98 19.70
N ALA A 147 -10.24 7.78 19.73
CA ALA A 147 -10.88 7.05 20.81
C ALA A 147 -10.35 5.60 20.87
N ARG A 148 -10.38 4.99 22.05
CA ARG A 148 -9.95 3.61 22.23
C ARG A 148 -11.16 2.67 22.21
N ASP A 149 -11.19 1.75 21.24
CA ASP A 149 -12.11 0.60 21.28
C ASP A 149 -11.51 -0.45 22.21
N ALA A 150 -11.85 -0.39 23.50
CA ALA A 150 -11.25 -1.27 24.51
C ALA A 150 -11.50 -2.77 24.24
N GLY A 151 -12.61 -3.12 23.58
CA GLY A 151 -12.96 -4.51 23.27
C GLY A 151 -12.05 -5.14 22.22
N TRP A 152 -11.57 -4.33 21.27
CA TRP A 152 -10.60 -4.77 20.26
C TRP A 152 -9.15 -4.47 20.66
N ALA A 153 -8.88 -3.27 21.17
CA ALA A 153 -7.55 -2.75 21.43
C ALA A 153 -6.78 -3.59 22.44
N ALA A 154 -7.37 -3.95 23.59
CA ALA A 154 -6.66 -4.71 24.63
C ALA A 154 -6.22 -6.12 24.16
N PRO A 155 -7.08 -6.93 23.52
CA PRO A 155 -6.64 -8.18 22.90
C PRO A 155 -5.61 -8.00 21.79
N ALA A 156 -5.73 -6.93 20.98
CA ALA A 156 -4.78 -6.62 19.91
C ALA A 156 -3.39 -6.26 20.47
N GLU A 157 -3.33 -5.39 21.48
CA GLU A 157 -2.11 -5.02 22.21
C GLU A 157 -1.41 -6.27 22.76
N THR A 158 -2.16 -7.20 23.36
CA THR A 158 -1.62 -8.45 23.89
C THR A 158 -1.01 -9.33 22.79
N ARG A 159 -1.70 -9.51 21.65
CA ARG A 159 -1.17 -10.30 20.52
C ARG A 159 0.10 -9.68 19.94
N LEU A 160 0.13 -8.36 19.80
CA LEU A 160 1.29 -7.63 19.29
C LEU A 160 2.48 -7.68 20.27
N MET A 161 2.24 -7.42 21.55
CA MET A 161 3.27 -7.50 22.59
C MET A 161 3.90 -8.88 22.63
N ASN A 162 3.09 -9.95 22.58
CA ASN A 162 3.57 -11.32 22.54
C ASN A 162 4.34 -11.65 21.24
N ARG A 163 3.93 -11.10 20.09
CA ARG A 163 4.59 -11.40 18.82
C ARG A 163 5.94 -10.70 18.70
N PHE A 164 5.99 -9.40 18.98
CA PHE A 164 7.20 -8.59 18.89
C PHE A 164 8.16 -8.90 20.04
N GLY A 165 7.66 -9.18 21.25
CA GLY A 165 8.48 -9.54 22.40
C GLY A 165 9.22 -10.88 22.29
N ARG A 166 8.95 -11.68 21.24
CA ARG A 166 9.70 -12.91 20.92
C ARG A 166 10.91 -12.67 20.01
N VAL A 167 11.10 -11.46 19.50
CA VAL A 167 12.24 -11.13 18.66
C VAL A 167 13.45 -10.89 19.55
N ASP A 168 14.47 -11.72 19.40
CA ASP A 168 15.72 -11.60 20.16
C ASP A 168 16.41 -10.27 19.84
N GLY A 169 16.87 -9.55 20.88
CA GLY A 169 17.57 -8.28 20.73
C GLY A 169 16.71 -7.02 20.93
N ILE A 170 15.38 -7.15 21.07
CA ILE A 170 14.55 -6.03 21.51
C ILE A 170 14.74 -5.80 23.02
N ASN A 171 15.14 -4.59 23.42
CA ASN A 171 15.37 -4.24 24.83
C ASN A 171 14.28 -3.31 25.43
N SER A 172 13.41 -2.77 24.58
CA SER A 172 12.24 -1.99 25.00
C SER A 172 11.14 -2.14 23.96
N LEU A 173 9.90 -2.27 24.42
CA LEU A 173 8.73 -2.46 23.57
C LEU A 173 7.50 -1.81 24.22
N ARG A 174 6.75 -1.07 23.42
CA ARG A 174 5.48 -0.44 23.76
C ARG A 174 4.49 -0.71 22.65
N VAL A 175 3.27 -1.09 23.04
CA VAL A 175 2.15 -1.22 22.12
C VAL A 175 1.00 -0.37 22.62
N LEU A 176 0.41 0.43 21.73
CA LEU A 176 -0.76 1.25 22.01
C LEU A 176 -1.73 1.14 20.84
N CYS A 177 -2.97 0.72 21.10
CA CYS A 177 -4.02 0.64 20.09
C CYS A 177 -5.18 1.59 20.39
N ALA A 178 -5.71 2.21 19.34
CA ALA A 178 -6.89 3.07 19.36
C ALA A 178 -8.15 2.32 18.88
N THR A 179 -8.96 2.90 17.99
CA THR A 179 -10.17 2.25 17.44
C THR A 179 -9.81 1.31 16.30
N ASP A 180 -8.92 1.74 15.40
CA ASP A 180 -8.52 0.97 14.23
C ASP A 180 -7.00 0.99 13.93
N LEU A 181 -6.20 1.68 14.74
CA LEU A 181 -4.76 1.83 14.52
C LEU A 181 -3.97 1.47 15.77
N CYS A 182 -2.92 0.67 15.61
CA CYS A 182 -1.94 0.37 16.65
C CYS A 182 -0.58 0.96 16.32
N GLU A 183 0.10 1.52 17.32
CA GLU A 183 1.52 1.82 17.31
C GLU A 183 2.26 0.72 18.08
N VAL A 184 3.27 0.12 17.45
CA VAL A 184 4.27 -0.74 18.09
C VAL A 184 5.60 -0.02 18.01
N ALA A 185 6.13 0.45 19.13
CA ALA A 185 7.40 1.16 19.19
C ALA A 185 8.37 0.43 20.12
N GLY A 186 9.65 0.41 19.77
CA GLY A 186 10.65 -0.25 20.59
C GLY A 186 12.08 0.10 20.20
N ARG A 187 13.05 -0.53 20.86
CA ARG A 187 14.46 -0.42 20.51
C ARG A 187 15.13 -1.78 20.47
N ILE A 188 16.06 -1.90 19.53
CA ILE A 188 16.92 -3.05 19.32
C ILE A 188 18.28 -2.70 19.94
N ALA A 189 18.75 -3.55 20.85
CA ALA A 189 20.04 -3.38 21.49
C ALA A 189 21.18 -3.36 20.47
N PRO A 190 22.22 -2.52 20.67
CA PRO A 190 23.41 -2.56 19.83
C PRO A 190 24.15 -3.90 19.99
N GLY A 191 24.82 -4.36 18.95
CA GLY A 191 25.65 -5.58 19.01
C GLY A 191 25.52 -6.47 17.78
N GLY A 192 26.18 -7.63 17.81
CA GLY A 192 26.29 -8.54 16.67
C GLY A 192 24.95 -9.11 16.18
N THR A 193 23.90 -9.11 17.01
CA THR A 193 22.56 -9.59 16.66
C THR A 193 21.61 -8.49 16.17
N ALA A 194 22.01 -7.21 16.25
CA ALA A 194 21.13 -6.07 15.97
C ALA A 194 20.55 -6.10 14.54
N ASN A 195 21.36 -6.49 13.55
CA ASN A 195 20.89 -6.60 12.17
C ASN A 195 19.87 -7.74 11.99
N ALA A 196 20.08 -8.88 12.65
CA ALA A 196 19.14 -10.00 12.60
C ALA A 196 17.80 -9.63 13.27
N ALA A 197 17.87 -8.98 14.44
CA ALA A 197 16.70 -8.47 15.14
C ALA A 197 15.92 -7.47 14.27
N LEU A 198 16.60 -6.54 13.62
CA LEU A 198 16.00 -5.55 12.74
C LEU A 198 15.25 -6.19 11.57
N LEU A 199 15.89 -7.17 10.90
CA LEU A 199 15.28 -7.92 9.82
C LEU A 199 14.04 -8.67 10.30
N GLU A 200 14.10 -9.32 11.47
CA GLU A 200 12.95 -10.02 12.03
C GLU A 200 11.80 -9.06 12.37
N VAL A 201 12.07 -7.94 13.05
CA VAL A 201 11.07 -6.90 13.35
C VAL A 201 10.39 -6.41 12.08
N GLN A 202 11.16 -6.14 11.03
CA GLN A 202 10.64 -5.70 9.73
C GLN A 202 9.74 -6.77 9.10
N GLN A 203 10.14 -8.04 9.13
CA GLN A 203 9.32 -9.15 8.61
C GLN A 203 8.02 -9.32 9.40
N VAL A 204 8.07 -9.21 10.73
CA VAL A 204 6.89 -9.24 11.59
C VAL A 204 5.94 -8.10 11.23
N ALA A 205 6.44 -6.87 11.17
CA ALA A 205 5.64 -5.68 10.92
C ALA A 205 4.95 -5.69 9.54
N LEU A 206 5.63 -6.17 8.50
CA LEU A 206 5.13 -6.12 7.13
C LEU A 206 4.27 -7.33 6.73
N PHE A 207 4.52 -8.50 7.33
CA PHE A 207 3.87 -9.75 6.92
C PHE A 207 3.24 -10.52 8.08
N GLY A 208 3.97 -10.67 9.19
CA GLY A 208 3.56 -11.50 10.33
C GLY A 208 2.30 -11.04 11.05
N VAL A 209 1.97 -9.75 10.99
CA VAL A 209 0.79 -9.17 11.66
C VAL A 209 -0.54 -9.58 11.03
N ARG A 210 -0.54 -10.06 9.78
CA ARG A 210 -1.78 -10.42 9.06
C ARG A 210 -2.52 -11.57 9.74
N THR A 211 -1.81 -12.54 10.29
CA THR A 211 -2.41 -13.66 11.04
C THR A 211 -2.95 -13.23 12.40
N LEU A 212 -2.65 -12.02 12.85
CA LEU A 212 -3.10 -11.44 14.13
C LEU A 212 -4.32 -10.52 13.98
N GLY A 213 -4.88 -10.41 12.77
CA GLY A 213 -6.06 -9.59 12.48
C GLY A 213 -5.76 -8.17 12.01
N PHE A 214 -4.54 -7.91 11.52
CA PHE A 214 -4.15 -6.62 10.95
C PHE A 214 -4.17 -6.66 9.41
N SER A 215 -4.38 -5.49 8.82
CA SER A 215 -4.36 -5.28 7.37
C SER A 215 -2.95 -5.47 6.79
N SER A 216 -2.90 -5.77 5.49
CA SER A 216 -1.69 -5.63 4.68
C SER A 216 -1.13 -4.21 4.62
N GLU A 217 -1.97 -3.19 4.85
CA GLU A 217 -1.54 -1.81 4.99
C GLU A 217 -0.86 -1.61 6.34
N SER A 218 0.39 -1.18 6.30
CA SER A 218 1.19 -0.87 7.48
C SER A 218 2.25 0.18 7.13
N SER A 219 2.72 0.89 8.15
CA SER A 219 3.90 1.75 8.06
C SER A 219 4.95 1.23 9.02
N PHE A 220 6.20 1.16 8.56
CA PHE A 220 7.33 0.77 9.39
C PHE A 220 8.46 1.77 9.21
N SER A 221 9.08 2.15 10.31
CA SER A 221 10.19 3.11 10.31
C SER A 221 11.20 2.69 11.36
N VAL A 222 12.46 2.89 11.04
CA VAL A 222 13.60 2.57 11.90
C VAL A 222 14.48 3.79 11.90
N GLY A 223 15.11 4.06 13.03
CA GLY A 223 16.18 5.02 13.09
C GLY A 223 17.03 4.81 14.31
N GLY A 224 18.28 5.23 14.22
CA GLY A 224 19.21 5.23 15.32
C GLY A 224 19.99 6.52 15.28
N ASP A 225 20.50 6.90 16.43
CA ASP A 225 21.54 7.90 16.56
C ASP A 225 22.86 7.21 16.87
N ASP A 226 23.99 7.88 16.62
CA ASP A 226 25.32 7.38 16.97
C ASP A 226 25.58 7.37 18.50
N THR A 227 24.52 7.49 19.32
CA THR A 227 24.61 7.60 20.78
C THR A 227 24.89 6.26 21.48
N GLY A 228 24.97 5.16 20.72
CA GLY A 228 25.24 3.83 21.23
C GLY A 228 24.05 3.19 21.96
N GLN A 229 22.86 3.79 21.91
CA GLN A 229 21.67 3.28 22.59
C GLN A 229 20.88 2.23 21.78
N GLY A 230 21.33 1.92 20.56
CA GLY A 230 20.67 0.96 19.66
C GLY A 230 19.63 1.59 18.74
N ALA A 231 19.08 0.79 17.82
CA ALA A 231 18.15 1.26 16.80
C ALA A 231 16.71 1.29 17.34
N ALA A 232 16.07 2.46 17.29
CA ALA A 232 14.64 2.57 17.51
C ALA A 232 13.86 2.12 16.27
N PHE A 233 12.67 1.57 16.50
CA PHE A 233 11.72 1.25 15.44
C PHE A 233 10.31 1.61 15.86
N VAL A 234 9.46 1.87 14.87
CA VAL A 234 8.03 2.02 15.03
C VAL A 234 7.28 1.35 13.88
N ALA A 235 6.21 0.63 14.19
CA ALA A 235 5.27 0.09 13.24
C ALA A 235 3.86 0.64 13.54
N TYR A 236 3.17 1.11 12.50
CA TYR A 236 1.76 1.47 12.56
C TYR A 236 0.94 0.43 11.81
N LEU A 237 0.03 -0.23 12.52
CA LEU A 237 -0.68 -1.41 12.06
C LEU A 237 -2.18 -1.14 12.08
N TYR A 238 -2.81 -1.22 10.91
CA TYR A 238 -4.25 -1.00 10.77
C TYR A 238 -5.03 -2.27 11.11
N ARG A 239 -6.12 -2.12 11.85
CA ARG A 239 -7.13 -3.15 12.08
C ARG A 239 -7.66 -3.61 10.73
N ARG A 240 -7.70 -4.92 10.49
CA ARG A 240 -8.43 -5.45 9.33
C ARG A 240 -9.93 -5.19 9.52
N ALA A 241 -10.54 -4.55 8.54
CA ALA A 241 -11.99 -4.39 8.52
C ALA A 241 -12.66 -5.77 8.38
N ALA A 242 -13.69 -6.04 9.19
CA ALA A 242 -14.28 -7.37 9.30
C ALA A 242 -14.88 -7.89 7.98
N ASP A 243 -15.35 -6.97 7.13
CA ASP A 243 -15.93 -7.21 5.82
C ASP A 243 -14.88 -7.33 4.70
N VAL A 244 -13.59 -7.11 4.97
CA VAL A 244 -12.54 -7.27 3.96
C VAL A 244 -12.02 -8.73 3.94
N PRO A 245 -12.16 -9.45 2.81
CA PRO A 245 -11.70 -10.83 2.70
C PRO A 245 -10.18 -10.91 2.71
N TYR A 246 -9.64 -12.04 3.17
CA TYR A 246 -8.20 -12.24 3.22
C TYR A 246 -7.82 -13.72 2.99
N VAL A 247 -6.57 -13.92 2.57
CA VAL A 247 -6.00 -15.25 2.38
C VAL A 247 -5.69 -15.88 3.74
N VAL A 248 -6.26 -17.07 3.98
CA VAL A 248 -6.02 -17.87 5.19
C VAL A 248 -4.88 -18.86 4.97
N THR A 249 -4.86 -19.55 3.84
CA THR A 249 -3.81 -20.51 3.49
C THR A 249 -3.52 -20.51 1.99
N THR A 250 -2.32 -20.99 1.66
CA THR A 250 -1.87 -21.18 0.28
C THR A 250 -1.30 -22.58 0.11
N THR A 251 -1.24 -23.04 -1.14
CA THR A 251 -0.51 -24.24 -1.54
C THR A 251 0.35 -23.86 -2.74
N PRO A 252 1.68 -24.01 -2.69
CA PRO A 252 2.49 -24.33 -1.53
C PRO A 252 2.29 -23.35 -0.36
N ALA A 253 2.67 -23.78 0.85
CA ALA A 253 2.70 -22.88 1.99
C ALA A 253 3.73 -21.77 1.75
N MET A 254 3.52 -20.61 2.39
CA MET A 254 4.47 -19.50 2.34
C MET A 254 5.89 -19.97 2.71
N HIS A 255 6.86 -19.59 1.87
CA HIS A 255 8.29 -19.93 1.99
C HIS A 255 8.60 -21.43 1.97
N ALA A 256 7.67 -22.27 1.48
CA ALA A 256 7.93 -23.69 1.32
C ALA A 256 9.00 -23.94 0.23
N THR A 257 9.77 -25.02 0.40
CA THR A 257 10.61 -25.56 -0.66
C THR A 257 9.97 -26.84 -1.21
N ILE A 258 9.55 -26.83 -2.48
CA ILE A 258 8.88 -27.95 -3.14
C ILE A 258 9.82 -28.72 -4.10
N PRO A 259 9.53 -29.99 -4.42
CA PRO A 259 10.19 -30.68 -5.52
C PRO A 259 9.93 -29.98 -6.88
N PRO A 260 10.88 -30.03 -7.83
CA PRO A 260 10.58 -29.64 -9.21
C PRO A 260 9.56 -30.60 -9.83
N GLY A 261 8.85 -30.13 -10.86
CA GLY A 261 7.80 -30.86 -11.56
C GLY A 261 6.38 -30.36 -11.25
N PRO A 262 5.36 -31.17 -11.57
CA PRO A 262 3.96 -30.79 -11.38
C PRO A 262 3.59 -30.55 -9.91
N PHE A 263 2.87 -29.48 -9.66
CA PHE A 263 2.31 -29.16 -8.35
C PHE A 263 0.97 -28.43 -8.48
N THR A 264 0.20 -28.42 -7.40
CA THR A 264 -1.02 -27.63 -7.32
C THR A 264 -0.74 -26.29 -6.65
N LEU A 265 -0.98 -25.20 -7.39
CA LEU A 265 -1.04 -23.85 -6.83
C LEU A 265 -2.44 -23.62 -6.27
N GLY A 266 -2.55 -23.08 -5.06
CA GLY A 266 -3.82 -22.91 -4.37
C GLY A 266 -3.84 -21.71 -3.43
N VAL A 267 -5.01 -21.11 -3.31
CA VAL A 267 -5.32 -20.05 -2.33
C VAL A 267 -6.66 -20.35 -1.68
N THR A 268 -6.75 -20.16 -0.37
CA THR A 268 -7.98 -20.29 0.42
C THR A 268 -8.26 -19.00 1.16
N PHE A 269 -9.48 -18.48 1.03
CA PHE A 269 -9.94 -17.27 1.71
C PHE A 269 -10.70 -17.58 2.99
N ASP A 270 -10.88 -16.56 3.82
CA ASP A 270 -11.62 -16.62 5.08
C ASP A 270 -13.12 -16.85 4.89
N ARG A 271 -13.62 -16.65 3.67
CA ARG A 271 -15.03 -16.74 3.30
C ARG A 271 -15.22 -17.19 1.85
N PRO A 272 -16.45 -17.57 1.44
CA PRO A 272 -16.76 -17.86 0.04
C PRO A 272 -16.54 -16.64 -0.85
N MET A 273 -15.96 -16.87 -2.02
CA MET A 273 -15.63 -15.84 -3.00
C MET A 273 -16.41 -16.05 -4.30
N GLN A 274 -16.55 -14.97 -5.08
CA GLN A 274 -17.18 -14.99 -6.39
C GLN A 274 -16.45 -15.97 -7.34
N PRO A 275 -17.17 -16.71 -8.18
CA PRO A 275 -16.59 -17.38 -9.35
C PRO A 275 -16.28 -16.35 -10.45
N GLY A 276 -15.50 -16.72 -11.46
CA GLY A 276 -15.28 -15.89 -12.65
C GLY A 276 -13.86 -15.34 -12.74
N ASP A 277 -13.71 -14.04 -13.02
CA ASP A 277 -12.41 -13.39 -13.15
C ASP A 277 -11.66 -13.43 -11.82
N LEU A 278 -10.46 -14.01 -11.81
CA LEU A 278 -9.61 -14.13 -10.62
C LEU A 278 -8.27 -13.44 -10.86
N SER A 279 -7.78 -12.71 -9.86
CA SER A 279 -6.50 -11.99 -9.97
C SER A 279 -5.36 -12.79 -9.36
N PHE A 280 -4.89 -13.81 -10.09
CA PHE A 280 -3.54 -14.34 -9.86
C PHE A 280 -2.54 -13.40 -10.56
N ALA A 281 -1.76 -12.67 -9.77
CA ALA A 281 -0.90 -11.60 -10.26
C ALA A 281 0.58 -11.99 -10.26
N THR A 282 1.33 -11.44 -11.22
CA THR A 282 2.79 -11.48 -11.21
C THR A 282 3.36 -10.53 -10.16
N SER A 283 4.62 -10.74 -9.80
CA SER A 283 5.36 -9.92 -8.83
C SER A 283 6.82 -9.81 -9.27
N ASP A 284 7.52 -8.78 -8.79
CA ASP A 284 8.98 -8.60 -8.96
C ASP A 284 9.80 -9.46 -7.98
N ARG A 285 9.13 -10.14 -7.04
CA ARG A 285 9.74 -10.97 -5.98
C ARG A 285 10.14 -12.37 -6.42
N GLY A 286 9.77 -12.82 -7.62
CA GLY A 286 10.03 -14.17 -8.10
C GLY A 286 9.33 -14.46 -9.42
N ALA A 287 9.63 -15.61 -10.02
CA ALA A 287 8.97 -16.04 -11.24
C ALA A 287 7.50 -16.36 -10.99
N TYR A 288 6.68 -16.23 -12.03
CA TYR A 288 5.33 -16.77 -12.02
C TYR A 288 5.38 -18.20 -12.60
N PRO A 289 4.81 -19.21 -11.92
CA PRO A 289 4.87 -20.60 -12.39
C PRO A 289 4.05 -20.79 -13.66
N GLU A 290 4.49 -21.71 -14.52
CA GLU A 290 3.68 -22.12 -15.69
C GLU A 290 2.49 -22.93 -15.19
N CYS A 291 1.27 -22.49 -15.52
CA CYS A 291 0.03 -23.07 -15.03
C CYS A 291 -0.98 -23.33 -16.16
N ASP A 292 -1.93 -24.24 -15.91
CA ASP A 292 -3.04 -24.59 -16.81
C ASP A 292 -4.01 -23.44 -17.12
N GLY A 293 -3.88 -22.29 -16.44
CA GLY A 293 -4.68 -21.09 -16.64
C GLY A 293 -6.16 -21.26 -16.27
N THR A 294 -6.54 -22.38 -15.62
CA THR A 294 -7.94 -22.73 -15.35
C THR A 294 -8.17 -22.98 -13.86
N PRO A 295 -8.38 -21.91 -13.07
CA PRO A 295 -8.65 -22.04 -11.64
C PRO A 295 -9.91 -22.86 -11.36
N ARG A 296 -9.75 -23.92 -10.57
CA ARG A 296 -10.84 -24.74 -10.04
C ARG A 296 -11.25 -24.25 -8.66
N ARG A 297 -12.53 -23.94 -8.50
CA ARG A 297 -13.13 -23.48 -7.24
C ARG A 297 -13.62 -24.67 -6.41
N SER A 298 -13.38 -24.64 -5.11
CA SER A 298 -13.92 -25.62 -4.15
C SER A 298 -15.44 -25.52 -4.02
N ALA A 299 -16.07 -26.58 -3.50
CA ALA A 299 -17.52 -26.63 -3.28
C ALA A 299 -18.02 -25.55 -2.32
N ASP A 300 -17.28 -25.28 -1.25
CA ASP A 300 -17.57 -24.19 -0.29
C ASP A 300 -17.25 -22.79 -0.84
N GLY A 301 -16.62 -22.73 -2.02
CA GLY A 301 -16.28 -21.48 -2.69
C GLY A 301 -15.14 -20.68 -2.09
N ARG A 302 -14.40 -21.24 -1.14
CA ARG A 302 -13.33 -20.54 -0.43
C ARG A 302 -11.97 -20.70 -1.08
N SER A 303 -11.77 -21.80 -1.82
CA SER A 303 -10.47 -22.18 -2.36
C SER A 303 -10.46 -22.20 -3.88
N PHE A 304 -9.33 -21.79 -4.45
CA PHE A 304 -9.08 -21.74 -5.89
C PHE A 304 -7.74 -22.39 -6.19
N THR A 305 -7.72 -23.33 -7.13
CA THR A 305 -6.52 -24.12 -7.44
C THR A 305 -6.24 -24.21 -8.94
N MET A 306 -4.96 -24.23 -9.32
CA MET A 306 -4.47 -24.46 -10.69
C MET A 306 -3.39 -25.53 -10.68
N GLN A 307 -3.26 -26.31 -11.76
CA GLN A 307 -2.08 -27.17 -11.92
C GLN A 307 -0.98 -26.35 -12.54
N CYS A 308 0.23 -26.47 -11.98
CA CYS A 308 1.40 -25.72 -12.41
C CYS A 308 2.65 -26.61 -12.42
N THR A 309 3.72 -26.12 -13.03
CA THR A 309 5.01 -26.82 -13.10
C THR A 309 6.11 -25.97 -12.47
N ALA A 310 6.87 -26.57 -11.55
CA ALA A 310 8.02 -25.96 -10.91
C ALA A 310 9.33 -26.40 -11.60
N VAL A 311 10.19 -25.43 -11.89
CA VAL A 311 11.52 -25.60 -12.48
C VAL A 311 12.54 -25.70 -11.35
N ALA A 312 13.46 -26.65 -11.46
CA ALA A 312 14.47 -26.88 -10.44
C ALA A 312 15.30 -25.61 -10.15
N GLY A 313 15.49 -25.31 -8.87
CA GLY A 313 16.26 -24.15 -8.39
C GLY A 313 15.59 -22.77 -8.59
N GLN A 314 14.35 -22.73 -9.06
CA GLN A 314 13.61 -21.48 -9.29
C GLN A 314 12.90 -20.99 -8.03
N ALA A 315 13.00 -19.68 -7.76
CA ALA A 315 12.17 -18.99 -6.78
C ALA A 315 10.92 -18.42 -7.44
N TYR A 316 9.77 -18.57 -6.79
CA TYR A 316 8.46 -18.20 -7.29
C TYR A 316 7.77 -17.14 -6.42
N ALA A 317 6.97 -16.30 -7.06
CA ALA A 317 6.10 -15.34 -6.40
C ALA A 317 4.76 -15.21 -7.13
N VAL A 318 3.65 -15.36 -6.40
CA VAL A 318 2.28 -15.26 -6.93
C VAL A 318 1.46 -14.33 -6.04
N GLY A 319 0.91 -13.28 -6.65
CA GLY A 319 -0.03 -12.38 -5.99
C GLY A 319 -1.46 -12.92 -6.04
N PHE A 320 -2.21 -12.74 -4.96
CA PHE A 320 -3.67 -12.89 -4.93
C PHE A 320 -4.25 -11.51 -4.71
N ASN A 321 -4.83 -10.95 -5.78
CA ASN A 321 -4.96 -9.51 -5.97
C ASN A 321 -3.60 -8.78 -5.94
N SER A 322 -3.58 -7.54 -6.40
CA SER A 322 -2.43 -6.62 -6.37
C SER A 322 -2.93 -5.18 -6.27
N ALA A 323 -2.05 -4.19 -6.31
CA ALA A 323 -2.43 -2.78 -6.34
C ALA A 323 -3.49 -2.46 -7.42
N HIS A 324 -3.34 -3.08 -8.59
CA HIS A 324 -4.12 -2.80 -9.80
C HIS A 324 -5.15 -3.89 -10.17
N TYR A 325 -4.96 -5.13 -9.69
CA TYR A 325 -5.85 -6.26 -10.01
C TYR A 325 -6.58 -6.75 -8.76
N ARG A 326 -7.91 -6.70 -8.74
CA ARG A 326 -8.74 -6.82 -7.51
C ARG A 326 -9.90 -7.80 -7.65
N ASN A 327 -9.76 -8.85 -8.46
CA ASN A 327 -10.89 -9.69 -8.87
C ASN A 327 -11.15 -10.89 -7.96
N PHE A 328 -10.26 -11.21 -7.01
CA PHE A 328 -10.71 -12.00 -5.86
C PHE A 328 -11.59 -11.14 -4.96
N LYS A 329 -12.90 -11.39 -5.02
CA LYS A 329 -13.94 -10.67 -4.29
C LYS A 329 -14.82 -11.63 -3.50
N SER A 330 -15.28 -11.18 -2.33
CA SER A 330 -16.38 -11.84 -1.62
C SER A 330 -17.63 -11.89 -2.49
N LEU A 331 -18.62 -12.71 -2.11
CA LEU A 331 -19.91 -12.78 -2.79
C LEU A 331 -20.59 -11.40 -2.92
N ASP A 332 -20.42 -10.54 -1.92
CA ASP A 332 -20.96 -9.16 -1.90
C ASP A 332 -20.10 -8.15 -2.69
N GLY A 333 -19.04 -8.60 -3.36
CA GLY A 333 -18.22 -7.78 -4.26
C GLY A 333 -17.06 -7.04 -3.60
N VAL A 334 -16.84 -7.19 -2.28
CA VAL A 334 -15.69 -6.58 -1.59
C VAL A 334 -14.40 -7.29 -1.99
N PRO A 335 -13.40 -6.58 -2.56
CA PRO A 335 -12.11 -7.17 -2.91
C PRO A 335 -11.31 -7.63 -1.70
N ALA A 336 -10.64 -8.78 -1.84
CA ALA A 336 -9.69 -9.25 -0.84
C ALA A 336 -8.44 -8.35 -0.75
N GLU A 337 -7.87 -8.23 0.44
CA GLU A 337 -6.55 -7.63 0.63
C GLU A 337 -5.50 -8.30 -0.26
N PRO A 338 -4.58 -7.54 -0.90
CA PRO A 338 -3.46 -8.11 -1.61
C PRO A 338 -2.64 -9.03 -0.73
N SER A 339 -2.42 -10.24 -1.22
CA SER A 339 -1.52 -11.20 -0.62
C SER A 339 -0.48 -11.63 -1.63
N LEU A 340 0.71 -11.97 -1.16
CA LEU A 340 1.80 -12.47 -1.99
C LEU A 340 2.28 -13.79 -1.40
N LEU A 341 2.20 -14.86 -2.17
CA LEU A 341 2.86 -16.13 -1.90
C LEU A 341 4.26 -16.12 -2.50
N THR A 342 5.28 -16.48 -1.72
CA THR A 342 6.60 -16.85 -2.25
C THR A 342 6.97 -18.27 -1.82
N PHE A 343 7.67 -19.01 -2.66
CA PHE A 343 8.15 -20.38 -2.41
C PHE A 343 9.28 -20.72 -3.37
N ASP A 344 10.04 -21.77 -3.08
CA ASP A 344 11.20 -22.19 -3.87
C ASP A 344 11.04 -23.63 -4.37
N ALA A 345 11.69 -23.94 -5.49
CA ALA A 345 11.87 -25.31 -5.96
C ALA A 345 13.28 -25.81 -5.64
N LYS A 346 13.40 -27.07 -5.19
CA LYS A 346 14.71 -27.72 -4.99
C LYS A 346 15.52 -27.69 -6.29
N ARG A 347 16.83 -27.53 -6.15
CA ARG A 347 17.79 -27.72 -7.26
C ARG A 347 17.86 -29.18 -7.69
#